data_AF-A0A4Y9VNQ4-F1
#
_entry.id   AF-A0A4Y9VNQ4-F1
#
_cell.length_a   1.000
_cell.length_b   1.000
_cell.length_c   1.000
_cell.angle_alpha   90.00
_cell.angle_beta   90.00
_cell.angle_gamma   90.00
#
_symmetry.space_group_name_H-M   'P 1'
#
loop_
_entity.id
_entity.type
_entity.pdbx_description
1 polymer ?
#
loop_
_entity_poly.entity_id
_entity_poly.type
_entity_poly.pdbx_seq_one_letter_code
_entity_poly.pdbx_strand_id
1 'polypeptide(L)'
;MDIIEAMNMMRRFENLPEINLASDRAVIKTLNSYFSELHETEKDDEAYFQADSRSEEYKQNSIAKKIEIHKRYWSNHSTFYEPCSLSSMARYDWEKITDVLIQRNDDDDDQLFLFIAKYNMTDTTKMDRTYLLKKFDGKLLIEHAFG
;
A
#
# COMPACT_ATOMS: atom_id res chain seq x y z
N MET A 1 4.44 17.50 -33.75
CA MET A 1 3.67 17.96 -32.59
C MET A 1 2.43 18.65 -33.13
N ASP A 2 1.27 18.03 -32.93
CA ASP A 2 -0.02 18.54 -33.42
C ASP A 2 -0.49 19.71 -32.51
N ILE A 3 -1.24 20.67 -33.06
CA ILE A 3 -1.89 21.75 -32.31
C ILE A 3 -2.74 21.17 -31.17
N ILE A 4 -3.41 20.03 -31.39
CA ILE A 4 -4.22 19.34 -30.38
C ILE A 4 -3.35 18.83 -29.22
N GLU A 5 -2.17 18.30 -29.53
CA GLU A 5 -1.20 17.79 -28.57
C GLU A 5 -0.63 18.93 -27.71
N ALA A 6 -0.32 20.07 -28.34
CA ALA A 6 0.11 21.29 -27.65
C ALA A 6 -0.97 21.86 -26.71
N MET A 7 -2.23 21.87 -27.15
CA MET A 7 -3.37 22.32 -26.33
C MET A 7 -3.62 21.41 -25.13
N ASN A 8 -3.47 20.09 -25.31
CA ASN A 8 -3.59 19.13 -24.23
C ASN A 8 -2.46 19.30 -23.20
N MET A 9 -1.22 19.56 -23.65
CA MET A 9 -0.12 19.87 -22.74
C MET A 9 -0.36 21.16 -21.94
N MET A 10 -0.80 22.25 -22.58
CA MET A 10 -1.10 23.51 -21.87
C MET A 10 -2.18 23.34 -20.80
N ARG A 11 -3.24 22.60 -21.11
CA ARG A 11 -4.28 22.25 -20.12
C ARG A 11 -3.73 21.38 -18.99
N ARG A 12 -2.80 20.46 -19.26
CA ARG A 12 -2.13 19.69 -18.21
C ARG A 12 -1.35 20.61 -17.29
N PHE A 13 -0.54 21.52 -17.83
CA PHE A 13 0.25 22.48 -17.04
C PHE A 13 -0.62 23.35 -16.13
N GLU A 14 -1.74 23.86 -16.64
CA GLU A 14 -2.69 24.67 -15.85
C GLU A 14 -3.31 23.89 -14.69
N ASN A 15 -3.56 22.58 -14.88
CA ASN A 15 -4.23 21.73 -13.91
C ASN A 15 -3.28 20.85 -13.07
N LEU A 16 -1.95 20.95 -13.27
CA LEU A 16 -0.95 20.14 -12.58
C LEU A 16 -1.15 20.05 -11.05
N PRO A 17 -1.41 21.16 -10.33
CA PRO A 17 -1.64 21.10 -8.88
C PRO A 17 -2.83 20.24 -8.49
N GLU A 18 -3.94 20.33 -9.22
CA GLU A 18 -5.15 19.56 -8.94
C GLU A 18 -4.97 18.08 -9.30
N ILE A 19 -4.32 17.79 -10.43
CA ILE A 19 -3.97 16.43 -10.86
C ILE A 19 -3.08 15.77 -9.80
N ASN A 20 -2.11 16.52 -9.27
CA ASN A 20 -1.20 16.05 -8.24
C ASN A 20 -1.94 15.72 -6.94
N LEU A 21 -2.78 16.64 -6.45
CA LEU A 21 -3.62 16.40 -5.27
C LEU A 21 -4.56 15.20 -5.44
N ALA A 22 -5.16 15.03 -6.62
CA ALA A 22 -6.04 13.90 -6.90
C ALA A 22 -5.28 12.56 -6.88
N SER A 23 -4.09 12.53 -7.48
CA SER A 23 -3.24 11.34 -7.55
C SER A 23 -2.71 10.96 -6.16
N ASP A 24 -2.26 11.94 -5.39
CA ASP A 24 -1.75 11.73 -4.03
C ASP A 24 -2.88 11.20 -3.11
N ARG A 25 -4.11 11.74 -3.24
CA ARG A 25 -5.28 11.19 -2.53
C ARG A 25 -5.58 9.75 -2.95
N ALA A 26 -5.42 9.40 -4.22
CA ALA A 26 -5.62 8.04 -4.69
C ALA A 26 -4.59 7.07 -4.08
N VAL A 27 -3.30 7.48 -4.02
CA VAL A 27 -2.23 6.73 -3.36
C VAL A 27 -2.57 6.48 -1.88
N ILE A 28 -2.92 7.55 -1.14
CA ILE A 28 -3.28 7.45 0.28
C ILE A 28 -4.47 6.52 0.47
N LYS A 29 -5.51 6.67 -0.35
CA LYS A 29 -6.71 5.83 -0.25
C LYS A 29 -6.39 4.36 -0.48
N THR A 30 -5.64 4.03 -1.53
CA THR A 30 -5.25 2.65 -1.84
C THR A 30 -4.50 2.02 -0.68
N LEU A 31 -3.47 2.69 -0.14
CA LEU A 31 -2.67 2.13 0.94
C LEU A 31 -3.39 2.11 2.27
N ASN A 32 -4.24 3.10 2.57
CA ASN A 32 -5.06 3.08 3.78
C ASN A 32 -6.04 1.89 3.76
N SER A 33 -6.68 1.60 2.62
CA SER A 33 -7.54 0.41 2.49
C SER A 33 -6.75 -0.89 2.63
N TYR A 34 -5.59 -1.01 1.97
CA TYR A 34 -4.71 -2.17 2.12
C TYR A 34 -4.26 -2.39 3.58
N PHE A 35 -3.85 -1.32 4.26
CA PHE A 35 -3.40 -1.38 5.65
C PHE A 35 -4.55 -1.75 6.59
N SER A 36 -5.74 -1.18 6.37
CA SER A 36 -6.90 -1.43 7.21
C SER A 36 -7.31 -2.91 7.17
N GLU A 37 -7.40 -3.49 5.96
CA GLU A 37 -7.78 -4.91 5.81
C GLU A 37 -6.73 -5.87 6.40
N LEU A 38 -5.43 -5.55 6.23
CA LEU A 38 -4.37 -6.32 6.86
C LEU A 38 -4.39 -6.18 8.38
N HIS A 39 -4.55 -4.96 8.90
CA HIS A 39 -4.58 -4.67 10.33
C HIS A 39 -5.71 -5.41 11.04
N GLU A 40 -6.90 -5.47 10.44
CA GLU A 40 -8.00 -6.28 10.96
C GLU A 40 -7.60 -7.76 11.08
N THR A 41 -6.97 -8.30 10.03
CA THR A 41 -6.53 -9.70 10.03
C THR A 41 -5.39 -9.94 11.04
N GLU A 42 -4.50 -8.97 11.23
CA GLU A 42 -3.43 -9.08 12.22
C GLU A 42 -3.93 -8.95 13.66
N LYS A 43 -4.98 -8.19 13.93
CA LYS A 43 -5.63 -8.16 15.25
C LYS A 43 -6.25 -9.51 15.60
N ASP A 44 -6.88 -10.15 14.63
CA ASP A 44 -7.40 -11.51 14.82
C ASP A 44 -6.23 -12.48 15.12
N ASP A 45 -5.11 -12.34 14.40
CA ASP A 45 -3.91 -13.17 14.62
C ASP A 45 -3.32 -12.96 16.02
N GLU A 46 -3.24 -11.71 16.51
CA GLU A 46 -2.79 -11.39 17.87
C GLU A 46 -3.61 -12.16 18.91
N ALA A 47 -4.93 -12.16 18.77
CA ALA A 47 -5.82 -12.90 19.66
C ALA A 47 -5.56 -14.41 19.59
N TYR A 48 -5.28 -14.95 18.40
CA TYR A 48 -4.87 -16.34 18.23
C TYR A 48 -3.55 -16.66 18.96
N PHE A 49 -2.57 -15.76 18.96
CA PHE A 49 -1.31 -15.96 19.68
C PHE A 49 -1.48 -15.92 21.21
N GLN A 50 -2.47 -15.20 21.70
CA GLN A 50 -2.84 -15.10 23.13
C GLN A 50 -3.72 -16.26 23.62
N ALA A 51 -4.33 -17.04 22.72
CA ALA A 51 -5.21 -18.16 23.09
C ALA A 51 -4.44 -19.37 23.61
N ASP A 52 -5.02 -20.07 24.60
CA ASP A 52 -4.46 -21.29 25.20
C ASP A 52 -4.42 -22.48 24.22
N SER A 53 -5.33 -22.51 23.24
CA SER A 53 -5.41 -23.54 22.22
C SER A 53 -5.33 -22.92 20.82
N ARG A 54 -4.44 -23.47 19.99
CA ARG A 54 -4.15 -22.97 18.64
C ARG A 54 -4.65 -23.94 17.59
N SER A 55 -5.57 -23.48 16.73
CA SER A 55 -6.13 -24.26 15.62
C SER A 55 -5.33 -24.07 14.33
N GLU A 56 -4.92 -25.17 13.70
CA GLU A 56 -4.28 -25.13 12.37
C GLU A 56 -5.27 -24.65 11.29
N GLU A 57 -6.57 -24.92 11.45
CA GLU A 57 -7.61 -24.42 10.53
C GLU A 57 -7.66 -22.90 10.52
N TYR A 58 -7.60 -22.27 11.71
CA TYR A 58 -7.53 -20.82 11.82
C TYR A 58 -6.32 -20.27 11.06
N LYS A 59 -5.14 -20.89 11.25
CA LYS A 59 -3.91 -20.47 10.60
C LYS A 59 -4.03 -20.52 9.08
N GLN A 60 -4.58 -21.59 8.52
CA GLN A 60 -4.82 -21.72 7.08
C GLN A 60 -5.80 -20.65 6.56
N ASN A 61 -6.89 -20.41 7.28
CA ASN A 61 -7.89 -19.42 6.91
C ASN A 61 -7.35 -17.98 6.96
N SER A 62 -6.56 -17.63 7.98
CA SER A 62 -5.94 -16.30 8.08
C SER A 62 -4.93 -16.06 6.95
N ILE A 63 -4.07 -17.04 6.65
CA ILE A 63 -3.13 -16.96 5.52
C ILE A 63 -3.90 -16.79 4.20
N ALA A 64 -4.94 -17.59 3.95
CA ALA A 64 -5.76 -17.47 2.76
C ALA A 64 -6.41 -16.08 2.63
N LYS A 65 -6.95 -15.51 3.73
CA LYS A 65 -7.51 -14.16 3.76
C LYS A 65 -6.47 -13.10 3.38
N LYS A 66 -5.24 -13.19 3.92
CA LYS A 66 -4.15 -12.27 3.58
C LYS A 66 -3.72 -12.40 2.12
N ILE A 67 -3.69 -13.61 1.56
CA ILE A 67 -3.42 -13.83 0.14
C ILE A 67 -4.49 -13.16 -0.73
N GLU A 68 -5.76 -13.25 -0.36
CA GLU A 68 -6.84 -12.56 -1.09
C GLU A 68 -6.74 -11.03 -1.00
N ILE A 69 -6.32 -10.49 0.15
CA ILE A 69 -6.00 -9.06 0.28
C ILE A 69 -4.83 -8.70 -0.65
N HIS A 70 -3.74 -9.49 -0.63
CA HIS A 70 -2.57 -9.29 -1.51
C HIS A 70 -2.98 -9.19 -2.98
N LYS A 71 -3.77 -10.14 -3.47
CA LYS A 71 -4.25 -10.18 -4.86
C LYS A 71 -5.06 -8.94 -5.28
N ARG A 72 -5.75 -8.28 -4.35
CA ARG A 72 -6.54 -7.07 -4.66
C ARG A 72 -5.67 -5.82 -4.82
N TYR A 73 -4.58 -5.73 -4.06
CA TYR A 73 -3.82 -4.50 -3.91
C TYR A 73 -2.46 -4.52 -4.59
N TRP A 74 -1.95 -5.69 -4.98
CA TRP A 74 -0.65 -5.83 -5.61
C TRP A 74 -0.75 -6.15 -7.10
N SER A 75 0.10 -5.53 -7.91
CA SER A 75 0.35 -5.92 -9.30
C SER A 75 1.40 -7.03 -9.39
N ASN A 76 2.34 -7.05 -8.45
CA ASN A 76 3.39 -8.06 -8.39
C ASN A 76 2.97 -9.27 -7.55
N HIS A 77 2.71 -10.39 -8.23
CA HIS A 77 2.32 -11.65 -7.61
C HIS A 77 3.49 -12.63 -7.43
N SER A 78 4.73 -12.13 -7.36
CA SER A 78 5.87 -12.95 -6.95
C SER A 78 5.62 -13.58 -5.58
N THR A 79 5.98 -14.86 -5.42
CA THR A 79 5.87 -15.60 -4.15
C THR A 79 6.65 -14.94 -3.02
N PHE A 80 7.63 -14.07 -3.34
CA PHE A 80 8.36 -13.29 -2.36
C PHE A 80 7.47 -12.32 -1.56
N TYR A 81 6.43 -11.73 -2.18
CA TYR A 81 5.53 -10.79 -1.49
C TYR A 81 4.27 -11.47 -0.93
N GLU A 82 3.99 -12.71 -1.34
CA GLU A 82 2.78 -13.40 -0.93
C GLU A 82 2.79 -13.68 0.58
N PRO A 83 1.73 -13.28 1.31
CA PRO A 83 1.64 -13.57 2.74
C PRO A 83 1.62 -15.07 3.03
N CYS A 84 2.55 -15.54 3.84
CA CYS A 84 2.71 -16.98 4.16
C CYS A 84 2.66 -17.29 5.67
N SER A 85 2.37 -16.30 6.51
CA SER A 85 2.41 -16.45 7.97
C SER A 85 1.40 -15.57 8.72
N LEU A 86 1.21 -15.91 9.99
CA LEU A 86 0.45 -15.11 10.96
C LEU A 86 1.34 -14.04 11.57
N SER A 87 0.70 -12.96 12.04
CA SER A 87 1.39 -11.87 12.73
C SER A 87 1.13 -11.97 14.24
N SER A 88 2.19 -12.08 15.06
CA SER A 88 2.03 -12.00 16.54
C SER A 88 1.83 -10.58 17.06
N MET A 89 1.85 -9.59 16.16
CA MET A 89 1.59 -8.19 16.44
C MET A 89 1.07 -7.53 15.17
N ALA A 90 0.09 -6.64 15.29
CA ALA A 90 -0.44 -5.82 14.23
C ALA A 90 0.56 -4.72 13.84
N ARG A 91 1.04 -4.82 12.60
CA ARG A 91 2.08 -3.97 12.01
C ARG A 91 1.52 -3.00 10.97
N TYR A 92 0.31 -3.20 10.46
CA TYR A 92 -0.32 -2.34 9.44
C TYR A 92 -1.26 -1.28 10.02
N ASP A 93 -0.99 -0.84 11.24
CA ASP A 93 -1.79 0.16 11.94
C ASP A 93 -1.58 1.57 11.35
N TRP A 94 -2.57 2.07 10.61
CA TRP A 94 -2.51 3.39 9.96
C TRP A 94 -2.44 4.53 10.97
N GLU A 95 -3.09 4.39 12.13
CA GLU A 95 -3.15 5.42 13.17
C GLU A 95 -1.78 5.68 13.83
N LYS A 96 -0.81 4.79 13.61
CA LYS A 96 0.57 4.96 14.10
C LYS A 96 1.47 5.71 13.12
N ILE A 97 1.00 5.99 11.90
CA ILE A 97 1.73 6.77 10.91
C ILE A 97 1.70 8.23 11.32
N THR A 98 2.87 8.86 11.31
CA THR A 98 3.04 10.25 11.74
C THR A 98 3.27 11.21 10.60
N ASP A 99 3.85 10.71 9.53
CA ASP A 99 4.21 11.48 8.36
C ASP A 99 4.13 10.57 7.13
N VAL A 100 3.68 11.15 6.02
CA VAL A 100 3.55 10.49 4.73
C VAL A 100 4.19 11.38 3.67
N LEU A 101 5.15 10.81 2.95
CA LEU A 101 5.74 11.43 1.78
C LEU A 101 5.35 10.63 0.52
N ILE A 102 4.92 11.34 -0.51
CA ILE A 102 4.60 10.77 -1.82
C ILE A 102 5.51 11.43 -2.86
N GLN A 103 6.28 10.63 -3.58
CA GLN A 103 7.06 11.07 -4.73
C GLN A 103 6.51 10.42 -6.00
N ARG A 104 6.70 11.07 -7.15
CA ARG A 104 6.22 10.61 -8.46
C ARG A 104 7.33 10.76 -9.49
N ASN A 105 7.32 9.93 -10.53
CA ASN A 105 8.29 9.99 -11.62
C ASN A 105 7.94 11.01 -12.72
N ASP A 106 6.80 11.71 -12.61
CA ASP A 106 6.27 12.68 -13.60
C ASP A 106 6.20 12.12 -15.05
N ASP A 107 6.08 10.80 -15.19
CA ASP A 107 5.88 10.12 -16.47
C ASP A 107 4.37 9.90 -16.69
N ASP A 108 3.81 10.55 -17.69
CA ASP A 108 2.37 10.46 -18.00
C ASP A 108 1.96 9.09 -18.56
N ASP A 109 2.88 8.35 -19.18
CA ASP A 109 2.62 7.06 -19.84
C ASP A 109 2.87 5.88 -18.89
N ASP A 110 3.84 5.99 -17.98
CA ASP A 110 4.12 5.00 -16.92
C ASP A 110 4.21 5.63 -15.53
N GLN A 111 3.06 6.08 -15.02
CA GLN A 111 2.95 6.74 -13.72
C GLN A 111 3.33 5.79 -12.56
N LEU A 112 4.42 6.14 -11.87
CA LEU A 112 4.90 5.49 -10.67
C LEU A 112 4.83 6.43 -9.47
N PHE A 113 4.46 5.88 -8.32
CA PHE A 113 4.36 6.61 -7.05
C PHE A 113 5.16 5.89 -5.97
N LEU A 114 6.07 6.62 -5.32
CA LEU A 114 6.77 6.15 -4.15
C LEU A 114 6.06 6.71 -2.92
N PHE A 115 5.45 5.84 -2.13
CA PHE A 115 4.86 6.19 -0.84
C PHE A 115 5.82 5.81 0.28
N ILE A 116 6.04 6.72 1.22
CA ILE A 116 6.88 6.52 2.40
C ILE A 116 6.07 6.93 3.64
N ALA A 117 5.78 5.97 4.52
CA ALA A 117 5.16 6.21 5.81
C ALA A 117 6.16 6.11 6.95
N LYS A 118 6.24 7.17 7.76
CA LYS A 118 7.04 7.24 8.98
C LYS A 118 6.19 6.96 10.20
N TYR A 119 6.80 6.40 11.25
CA TYR A 119 6.15 6.06 12.51
C TYR A 119 6.86 6.75 13.69
N ASN A 120 6.11 7.20 14.71
CA ASN A 120 6.70 7.89 15.87
C ASN A 120 7.50 6.92 16.75
N MET A 121 8.68 7.38 17.15
CA MET A 121 9.67 6.61 17.90
C MET A 121 9.31 6.51 19.38
N THR A 122 9.10 5.30 19.88
CA THR A 122 9.22 5.02 21.33
C THR A 122 10.09 3.80 21.63
N ASP A 123 10.26 2.86 20.69
CA ASP A 123 11.18 1.73 20.82
C ASP A 123 12.03 1.54 19.55
N THR A 124 13.29 1.17 19.76
CA THR A 124 14.45 1.23 18.84
C THR A 124 14.40 0.33 17.59
N THR A 125 13.22 -0.15 17.20
CA THR A 125 13.08 -1.07 16.07
C THR A 125 11.72 -0.85 15.40
N LYS A 126 11.68 0.03 14.39
CA LYS A 126 10.79 -0.13 13.22
C LYS A 126 11.20 0.77 12.05
N MET A 127 11.21 0.14 10.88
CA MET A 127 11.57 0.65 9.56
C MET A 127 10.45 1.54 9.02
N ASP A 128 10.82 2.65 8.38
CA ASP A 128 9.91 3.38 7.49
C ASP A 128 9.31 2.39 6.50
N ARG A 129 7.99 2.47 6.28
CA ARG A 129 7.35 1.61 5.29
C ARG A 129 7.32 2.32 3.97
N THR A 130 8.02 1.76 2.99
CA THR A 130 8.08 2.34 1.66
C THR A 130 7.49 1.39 0.63
N TYR A 131 6.59 1.90 -0.20
CA TYR A 131 5.94 1.16 -1.28
C TYR A 131 6.12 1.88 -2.61
N LEU A 132 6.43 1.11 -3.65
CA LEU A 132 6.27 1.57 -5.03
C LEU A 132 4.88 1.14 -5.51
N LEU A 133 4.12 2.10 -6.03
CA LEU A 133 2.82 1.87 -6.64
C LEU A 133 2.89 2.21 -8.12
N LYS A 134 2.21 1.40 -8.92
CA LYS A 134 2.08 1.58 -10.36
C LYS A 134 0.61 1.66 -10.73
N LYS A 135 0.30 2.45 -11.75
CA LYS A 135 -1.02 2.45 -12.36
C LYS A 135 -1.13 1.30 -13.36
N PHE A 136 -2.11 0.42 -13.17
CA PHE A 136 -2.40 -0.73 -14.02
C PHE A 136 -3.90 -0.81 -14.24
N ASP A 137 -4.35 -0.81 -15.51
CA ASP A 137 -5.78 -0.83 -15.89
C ASP A 137 -6.65 0.20 -15.14
N GLY A 138 -6.14 1.42 -14.98
CA GLY A 138 -6.83 2.51 -14.29
C GLY A 138 -6.90 2.37 -12.76
N LYS A 139 -6.32 1.30 -12.19
CA LYS A 139 -6.16 1.11 -10.75
C LYS A 139 -4.74 1.41 -10.33
N LEU A 140 -4.58 1.86 -9.10
CA LEU A 140 -3.27 2.01 -8.48
C LEU A 140 -3.00 0.78 -7.62
N LEU A 141 -1.93 0.05 -7.92
CA LEU A 141 -1.55 -1.20 -7.28
C LEU A 141 -0.11 -1.13 -6.78
N ILE A 142 0.18 -1.89 -5.73
CA ILE A 142 1.52 -2.02 -5.14
C ILE A 142 2.36 -2.94 -6.03
N GLU A 143 3.50 -2.43 -6.48
CA GLU A 143 4.48 -3.19 -7.26
C GLU A 143 5.60 -3.72 -6.37
N HIS A 144 6.01 -2.94 -5.37
CA HIS A 144 7.12 -3.29 -4.50
C HIS A 144 6.94 -2.75 -3.09
N ALA A 145 7.47 -3.47 -2.10
CA ALA A 145 7.69 -2.96 -0.75
C ALA A 145 9.18 -2.99 -0.46
N PHE A 146 9.73 -1.84 -0.06
CA PHE A 146 11.12 -1.74 0.39
C PHE A 146 11.16 -2.00 1.90
N GLY A 147 12.09 -2.86 2.32
CA GLY A 147 12.32 -3.24 3.71
C GLY A 147 13.44 -2.46 4.38
#